data_AF-A0A367PDF1-F1
#
_entry.id   AF-A0A367PDF1-F1
#
_cell.length_a   1.000
_cell.length_b   1.000
_cell.length_c   1.000
_cell.angle_alpha   90.00
_cell.angle_beta   90.00
_cell.angle_gamma   90.00
#
_symmetry.space_group_name_H-M   'P 1'
#
loop_
_entity.id
_entity.type
_entity.pdbx_description
1 polymer ?
#
loop_
_entity_poly.entity_id
_entity_poly.type
_entity_poly.pdbx_seq_one_letter_code
_entity_poly.pdbx_strand_id
1 'polypeptide(L)'
;MAAIDKANMPSRAVWDCHTHIYGPYDRHPLPDGAVYAPQAAPFDAMRTMHRSLGITHGVIVQAACYGSDHSALLAALDAGAGAYRGIAVIAPDMDETLLAQMAARGVKGVRIGLMSHLGNAFDAGRVRAMVERIRPYGWHALVHGMPGDVVRAVEAVGHLGTSLVIDHMARVADSEAALAR
;
A
#
# COMPACT_ATOMS: atom_id res chain seq x y z
N MET A 1 21.34 -17.87 -10.38
CA MET A 1 20.79 -17.26 -9.15
C MET A 1 21.33 -18.06 -7.98
N ALA A 2 22.18 -17.47 -7.14
CA ALA A 2 22.73 -18.19 -5.98
C ALA A 2 21.58 -18.53 -5.03
N ALA A 3 21.48 -19.80 -4.62
CA ALA A 3 20.52 -20.22 -3.63
C ALA A 3 20.81 -19.49 -2.31
N ILE A 4 19.78 -18.93 -1.68
CA ILE A 4 19.91 -18.26 -0.38
C ILE A 4 20.32 -19.32 0.64
N ASP A 5 21.45 -19.11 1.30
CA ASP A 5 21.93 -19.97 2.38
C ASP A 5 21.02 -19.84 3.60
N LYS A 6 20.11 -20.80 3.74
CA LYS A 6 19.13 -20.85 4.83
C LYS A 6 19.78 -21.02 6.21
N ALA A 7 21.02 -21.51 6.28
CA ALA A 7 21.71 -21.74 7.54
C ALA A 7 22.19 -20.44 8.21
N ASN A 8 22.28 -19.34 7.45
CA ASN A 8 22.77 -18.05 7.94
C ASN A 8 21.72 -16.93 7.91
N MET A 9 20.44 -17.30 7.78
CA MET A 9 19.34 -16.34 7.76
C MET A 9 19.11 -15.82 9.20
N PRO A 10 19.03 -14.49 9.42
CA PRO A 10 18.89 -13.96 10.77
C PRO A 10 17.63 -14.53 11.44
N SER A 11 17.71 -14.82 12.75
CA SER A 11 16.56 -15.25 13.58
C SER A 11 15.45 -14.20 13.69
N ARG A 12 15.62 -13.05 13.04
CA ARG A 12 14.70 -11.92 13.01
C ARG A 12 13.80 -12.00 11.77
N ALA A 13 12.57 -11.55 11.96
CA ALA A 13 11.61 -11.39 10.87
C ALA A 13 12.20 -10.55 9.71
N VAL A 14 12.14 -11.10 8.51
CA VAL A 14 12.43 -10.40 7.25
C VAL A 14 11.11 -9.94 6.64
N TRP A 15 11.00 -8.65 6.34
CA TRP A 15 9.80 -7.99 5.82
C TRP A 15 10.00 -7.52 4.38
N ASP A 16 9.05 -7.84 3.50
CA ASP A 16 8.81 -7.06 2.29
C ASP A 16 7.83 -5.94 2.61
N CYS A 17 8.26 -4.69 2.45
CA CYS A 17 7.49 -3.53 2.88
C CYS A 17 6.52 -2.98 1.83
N HIS A 18 6.50 -3.51 0.60
CA HIS A 18 5.56 -3.01 -0.42
C HIS A 18 5.30 -4.03 -1.53
N THR A 19 4.13 -4.66 -1.49
CA THR A 19 3.68 -5.62 -2.50
C THR A 19 2.26 -5.33 -2.99
N HIS A 20 1.92 -5.85 -4.17
CA HIS A 20 0.55 -5.88 -4.68
C HIS A 20 0.18 -7.31 -5.05
N ILE A 21 -1.09 -7.66 -4.87
CA ILE A 21 -1.67 -8.90 -5.33
C ILE A 21 -2.78 -8.61 -6.34
N TYR A 22 -2.95 -9.52 -7.30
CA TYR A 22 -3.95 -9.42 -8.35
C TYR A 22 -4.68 -10.76 -8.50
N GLY A 23 -5.98 -10.75 -8.34
CA GLY A 23 -6.81 -11.94 -8.42
C GLY A 23 -6.57 -12.96 -7.28
N PRO A 24 -6.94 -14.23 -7.49
CA PRO A 24 -7.40 -14.78 -8.76
C PRO A 24 -8.79 -14.22 -9.14
N TYR A 25 -9.00 -13.94 -10.44
CA TYR A 25 -10.14 -13.12 -10.89
C TYR A 25 -11.50 -13.83 -10.83
N ASP A 26 -11.51 -15.15 -10.64
CA ASP A 26 -12.72 -15.93 -10.35
C ASP A 26 -13.27 -15.68 -8.94
N ARG A 27 -12.42 -15.26 -8.00
CA ARG A 27 -12.80 -14.95 -6.60
C ARG A 27 -12.73 -13.46 -6.28
N HIS A 28 -11.79 -12.77 -6.90
CA HIS A 28 -11.54 -11.34 -6.72
C HIS A 28 -11.52 -10.65 -8.09
N PRO A 29 -12.68 -10.57 -8.76
CA PRO A 29 -12.80 -9.93 -10.07
C PRO A 29 -12.41 -8.46 -9.99
N LEU A 30 -11.92 -7.91 -11.09
CA LEU A 30 -11.70 -6.47 -11.18
C LEU A 30 -13.05 -5.73 -11.19
N PRO A 31 -13.18 -4.60 -10.48
CA PRO A 31 -14.37 -3.75 -10.59
C PRO A 31 -14.56 -3.23 -12.03
N ASP A 32 -15.80 -2.98 -12.43
CA ASP A 32 -16.14 -2.46 -13.78
C ASP A 32 -15.40 -1.16 -14.14
N GLY A 33 -15.02 -0.36 -13.13
CA GLY A 33 -14.28 0.90 -13.27
C GLY A 33 -12.76 0.79 -13.07
N ALA A 34 -12.17 -0.41 -13.16
CA ALA A 34 -10.74 -0.58 -12.94
C ALA A 34 -9.88 0.26 -13.91
N VAL A 35 -8.94 1.03 -13.37
CA VAL A 35 -8.05 1.92 -14.14
C VAL A 35 -7.03 1.16 -15.02
N TYR A 36 -6.82 -0.13 -14.77
CA TYR A 36 -6.03 -1.05 -15.59
C TYR A 36 -6.36 -2.50 -15.22
N ALA A 37 -6.03 -3.44 -16.10
CA ALA A 37 -6.24 -4.88 -15.90
C ALA A 37 -4.90 -5.64 -15.93
N PRO A 38 -4.31 -5.98 -14.77
CA PRO A 38 -3.04 -6.70 -14.72
C PRO A 38 -3.22 -8.20 -14.99
N GLN A 39 -2.13 -8.91 -15.28
CA GLN A 39 -2.14 -10.38 -15.19
C GLN A 39 -2.34 -10.81 -13.73
N ALA A 40 -3.05 -11.92 -13.53
CA ALA A 40 -3.24 -12.48 -12.19
C ALA A 40 -1.90 -12.79 -11.51
N ALA A 41 -1.76 -12.32 -10.27
CA ALA A 41 -0.65 -12.57 -9.37
C ALA A 41 -1.21 -12.72 -7.94
N PRO A 42 -1.85 -13.87 -7.65
CA PRO A 42 -2.62 -14.05 -6.42
C PRO A 42 -1.71 -14.15 -5.19
N PHE A 43 -2.29 -13.94 -4.01
CA PHE A 43 -1.57 -14.02 -2.73
C PHE A 43 -0.75 -15.29 -2.54
N ASP A 44 -1.26 -16.45 -2.96
CA ASP A 44 -0.54 -17.72 -2.83
C ASP A 44 0.75 -17.79 -3.66
N ALA A 45 0.76 -17.15 -4.84
CA ALA A 45 1.95 -17.05 -5.67
C ALA A 45 2.99 -16.16 -5.00
N MET A 46 2.58 -15.00 -4.50
CA MET A 46 3.44 -14.09 -3.73
C MET A 46 4.00 -14.78 -2.47
N ARG A 47 3.16 -15.48 -1.70
CA ARG A 47 3.56 -16.21 -0.49
C ARG A 47 4.57 -17.31 -0.80
N THR A 48 4.43 -17.99 -1.94
CA THR A 48 5.40 -19.00 -2.41
C THR A 48 6.75 -18.35 -2.76
N MET A 49 6.72 -17.21 -3.46
CA MET A 49 7.91 -16.41 -3.75
C MET A 49 8.60 -15.96 -2.46
N HIS A 50 7.87 -15.35 -1.51
CA HIS A 50 8.42 -14.91 -0.23
C HIS A 50 9.13 -16.03 0.52
N ARG A 51 8.51 -17.22 0.62
CA ARG A 51 9.13 -18.40 1.23
C ARG A 51 10.44 -18.81 0.54
N SER A 52 10.51 -18.72 -0.78
CA SER A 52 11.72 -19.03 -1.54
C SER A 52 12.85 -18.03 -1.29
N LEU A 53 12.50 -16.79 -0.94
CA LEU A 53 13.41 -15.68 -0.67
C LEU A 53 13.78 -15.53 0.82
N GLY A 54 13.20 -16.36 1.70
CA GLY A 54 13.37 -16.20 3.15
C GLY A 54 12.60 -15.03 3.76
N ILE A 55 11.69 -14.41 3.00
CA ILE A 55 10.80 -13.36 3.48
C ILE A 55 9.72 -14.01 4.35
N THR A 56 9.63 -13.53 5.59
CA THR A 56 8.74 -14.09 6.62
C THR A 56 7.45 -13.28 6.78
N HIS A 57 7.50 -11.99 6.45
CA HIS A 57 6.41 -11.05 6.64
C HIS A 57 6.29 -10.12 5.42
N GLY A 58 5.12 -9.54 5.21
CA GLY A 58 4.89 -8.66 4.06
C GLY A 58 3.86 -7.56 4.31
N VAL A 59 3.97 -6.48 3.56
CA VAL A 59 2.97 -5.42 3.48
C VAL A 59 2.29 -5.47 2.12
N ILE A 60 0.98 -5.69 2.12
CA ILE A 60 0.15 -5.75 0.91
C ILE A 60 -0.55 -4.40 0.78
N VAL A 61 -0.18 -3.66 -0.26
CA VAL A 61 -0.75 -2.36 -0.56
C VAL A 61 -1.91 -2.54 -1.53
N GLN A 62 -3.05 -1.95 -1.20
CA GLN A 62 -4.23 -1.97 -2.05
C GLN A 62 -3.86 -1.48 -3.46
N ALA A 63 -4.08 -2.36 -4.44
CA ALA A 63 -3.78 -2.03 -5.82
C ALA A 63 -4.84 -1.09 -6.40
N ALA A 64 -4.41 -0.12 -7.19
CA ALA A 64 -5.29 0.93 -7.69
C ALA A 64 -6.39 0.38 -8.62
N CYS A 65 -6.15 -0.74 -9.31
CA CYS A 65 -7.18 -1.40 -10.12
C CYS A 65 -8.39 -1.91 -9.32
N TYR A 66 -8.22 -2.21 -8.02
CA TYR A 66 -9.33 -2.60 -7.14
C TYR A 66 -10.02 -1.41 -6.47
N GLY A 67 -9.45 -0.20 -6.51
CA GLY A 67 -10.04 0.99 -5.90
C GLY A 67 -10.39 0.76 -4.41
N SER A 68 -11.66 0.97 -4.07
CA SER A 68 -12.22 0.78 -2.73
C SER A 68 -12.71 -0.64 -2.42
N ASP A 69 -12.58 -1.60 -3.34
CA ASP A 69 -12.84 -3.01 -3.06
C ASP A 69 -11.61 -3.65 -2.41
N HIS A 70 -11.63 -3.79 -1.08
CA HIS A 70 -10.55 -4.43 -0.32
C HIS A 70 -10.74 -5.95 -0.14
N SER A 71 -11.70 -6.59 -0.81
CA SER A 71 -11.99 -8.02 -0.60
C SER A 71 -10.76 -8.91 -0.79
N ALA A 72 -9.97 -8.68 -1.85
CA ALA A 72 -8.73 -9.41 -2.12
C ALA A 72 -7.66 -9.18 -1.04
N LEU A 73 -7.46 -7.90 -0.67
CA LEU A 73 -6.53 -7.51 0.38
C LEU A 73 -6.87 -8.21 1.69
N LEU A 74 -8.12 -8.11 2.13
CA LEU A 74 -8.53 -8.61 3.43
C LEU A 74 -8.53 -10.15 3.48
N ALA A 75 -8.91 -10.83 2.39
CA ALA A 75 -8.77 -12.28 2.29
C ALA A 75 -7.31 -12.74 2.40
N ALA A 76 -6.38 -11.98 1.79
CA ALA A 76 -4.95 -12.27 1.90
C ALA A 76 -4.41 -12.05 3.32
N LEU A 77 -4.88 -11.02 4.04
CA LEU A 77 -4.48 -10.78 5.43
C LEU A 77 -4.94 -11.90 6.36
N ASP A 78 -6.18 -12.37 6.21
CA ASP A 78 -6.71 -13.49 6.99
C ASP A 78 -5.91 -14.78 6.71
N ALA A 79 -5.67 -15.09 5.43
CA ALA A 79 -4.86 -16.24 5.02
C ALA A 79 -3.38 -16.12 5.44
N GLY A 80 -2.92 -14.89 5.67
CA GLY A 80 -1.60 -14.55 6.17
C GLY A 80 -1.41 -14.78 7.67
N ALA A 81 -2.50 -15.00 8.43
CA ALA A 81 -2.49 -15.33 9.86
C ALA A 81 -1.54 -14.45 10.70
N GLY A 82 -1.53 -13.14 10.41
CA GLY A 82 -0.70 -12.17 11.13
C GLY A 82 0.74 -12.00 10.62
N ALA A 83 1.18 -12.76 9.62
CA ALA A 83 2.47 -12.54 8.95
C ALA A 83 2.44 -11.33 7.99
N TYR A 84 1.24 -10.88 7.60
CA TYR A 84 1.07 -9.78 6.64
C TYR A 84 0.33 -8.59 7.27
N ARG A 85 0.59 -7.39 6.75
CA ARG A 85 -0.14 -6.14 7.07
C ARG A 85 -0.67 -5.50 5.80
N GLY A 86 -1.78 -4.79 5.93
CA GLY A 86 -2.43 -4.13 4.78
C GLY A 86 -2.25 -2.62 4.78
N ILE A 87 -2.21 -2.03 3.59
CA ILE A 87 -2.39 -0.59 3.35
C ILE A 87 -3.63 -0.40 2.48
N ALA A 88 -4.63 0.31 2.98
CA ALA A 88 -5.88 0.53 2.28
C ALA A 88 -5.83 1.77 1.36
N VAL A 89 -6.73 1.83 0.39
CA VAL A 89 -7.13 3.08 -0.27
C VAL A 89 -8.54 3.38 0.21
N ILE A 90 -8.74 4.51 0.89
CA ILE A 90 -10.03 4.85 1.50
C ILE A 90 -10.70 6.02 0.78
N ALA A 91 -12.01 5.91 0.57
CA ALA A 91 -12.83 7.01 0.07
C ALA A 91 -13.26 7.93 1.22
N PRO A 92 -13.50 9.23 0.99
CA PRO A 92 -13.90 10.17 2.04
C PRO A 92 -15.16 9.74 2.81
N ASP A 93 -16.08 9.06 2.13
CA ASP A 93 -17.39 8.60 2.61
C ASP A 93 -17.41 7.12 3.02
N MET A 94 -16.26 6.44 3.03
CA MET A 94 -16.16 5.05 3.52
C MET A 94 -16.79 4.93 4.92
N ASP A 95 -17.38 3.79 5.27
CA ASP A 95 -17.95 3.59 6.61
C ASP A 95 -16.86 3.43 7.69
N GLU A 96 -17.03 4.06 8.85
CA GLU A 96 -16.16 3.87 10.02
C GLU A 96 -16.18 2.43 10.52
N THR A 97 -17.32 1.74 10.42
CA THR A 97 -17.40 0.32 10.79
C THR A 97 -16.48 -0.52 9.91
N LEU A 98 -16.42 -0.21 8.61
CA LEU A 98 -15.51 -0.88 7.68
C LEU A 98 -14.05 -0.55 8.00
N LEU A 99 -13.71 0.69 8.35
CA LEU A 99 -12.35 1.05 8.78
C LEU A 99 -11.92 0.25 10.02
N ALA A 100 -12.79 0.15 11.03
CA ALA A 100 -12.52 -0.63 12.23
C ALA A 100 -12.33 -2.13 11.93
N GLN A 101 -13.14 -2.70 11.03
CA GLN A 101 -12.99 -4.08 10.57
C GLN A 101 -11.64 -4.31 9.85
N MET A 102 -11.24 -3.38 8.99
CA MET A 102 -9.93 -3.42 8.33
C MET A 102 -8.79 -3.36 9.36
N ALA A 103 -8.90 -2.51 10.37
CA ALA A 103 -7.90 -2.41 11.45
C ALA A 103 -7.75 -3.71 12.23
N ALA A 104 -8.88 -4.34 12.59
CA ALA A 104 -8.91 -5.62 13.28
C ALA A 104 -8.26 -6.76 12.47
N ARG A 105 -8.38 -6.70 11.13
CA ARG A 105 -7.80 -7.69 10.20
C ARG A 105 -6.36 -7.39 9.79
N GLY A 106 -5.73 -6.37 10.38
CA GLY A 106 -4.29 -6.12 10.22
C GLY A 106 -3.94 -5.06 9.16
N VAL A 107 -4.89 -4.25 8.71
CA VAL A 107 -4.56 -2.99 8.02
C VAL A 107 -3.89 -2.03 9.02
N LYS A 108 -2.84 -1.35 8.57
CA LYS A 108 -2.00 -0.46 9.40
C LYS A 108 -1.72 0.90 8.75
N GLY A 109 -2.33 1.19 7.62
CA GLY A 109 -2.11 2.43 6.91
C GLY A 109 -3.06 2.66 5.77
N VAL A 110 -2.99 3.85 5.21
CA VAL A 110 -3.65 4.22 3.97
C VAL A 110 -2.66 4.73 2.95
N ARG A 111 -2.97 4.54 1.67
CA ARG A 111 -2.22 5.07 0.55
C ARG A 111 -2.89 6.33 0.03
N ILE A 112 -2.15 7.43 0.11
CA ILE A 112 -2.43 8.70 -0.54
C ILE A 112 -1.80 8.64 -1.94
N GLY A 113 -2.60 8.20 -2.90
CA GLY A 113 -2.22 8.20 -4.31
C GLY A 113 -2.38 9.60 -4.92
N LEU A 114 -1.30 10.17 -5.46
CA LEU A 114 -1.23 11.49 -6.09
C LEU A 114 -0.74 11.39 -7.55
N MET A 115 -0.94 10.24 -8.18
CA MET A 115 -0.60 10.06 -9.59
C MET A 115 -1.72 10.68 -10.45
N SER A 116 -1.44 11.85 -11.01
CA SER A 116 -2.40 12.61 -11.83
C SER A 116 -2.94 11.85 -13.04
N HIS A 117 -2.11 11.02 -13.69
CA HIS A 117 -2.53 10.16 -14.81
C HIS A 117 -3.51 9.04 -14.40
N LEU A 118 -3.64 8.76 -13.09
CA LEU A 118 -4.66 7.88 -12.53
C LEU A 118 -5.85 8.68 -11.97
N GLY A 119 -6.02 9.94 -12.38
CA GLY A 119 -7.11 10.82 -11.97
C GLY A 119 -6.92 11.45 -10.57
N ASN A 120 -5.76 11.29 -9.94
CA ASN A 120 -5.53 11.77 -8.58
C ASN A 120 -4.58 12.98 -8.54
N ALA A 121 -5.13 14.19 -8.65
CA ALA A 121 -4.38 15.42 -8.41
C ALA A 121 -4.21 15.71 -6.91
N PHE A 122 -3.16 16.46 -6.55
CA PHE A 122 -2.99 16.91 -5.16
C PHE A 122 -4.12 17.85 -4.71
N ASP A 123 -4.67 17.55 -3.54
CA ASP A 123 -5.63 18.39 -2.82
C ASP A 123 -5.28 18.34 -1.32
N ALA A 124 -4.87 19.48 -0.75
CA ALA A 124 -4.40 19.56 0.62
C ALA A 124 -5.50 19.25 1.65
N GLY A 125 -6.74 19.64 1.38
CA GLY A 125 -7.89 19.40 2.26
C GLY A 125 -8.23 17.90 2.34
N ARG A 126 -8.27 17.24 1.19
CA ARG A 126 -8.49 15.80 1.06
C ARG A 126 -7.37 14.99 1.74
N VAL A 127 -6.12 15.40 1.51
CA VAL A 127 -4.95 14.76 2.15
C VAL A 127 -5.01 14.90 3.67
N ARG A 128 -5.29 16.11 4.18
CA ARG A 128 -5.46 16.35 5.62
C ARG A 128 -6.59 15.52 6.22
N ALA A 129 -7.77 15.57 5.61
CA ALA A 129 -8.94 14.83 6.08
C ALA A 129 -8.67 13.32 6.16
N MET A 130 -7.97 12.76 5.16
CA MET A 130 -7.59 11.34 5.17
C MET A 130 -6.64 11.01 6.33
N VAL A 131 -5.62 11.84 6.56
CA VAL A 131 -4.65 11.64 7.65
C VAL A 131 -5.33 11.77 9.01
N GLU A 132 -6.18 12.77 9.21
CA GLU A 132 -6.93 12.97 10.44
C GLU A 132 -7.84 11.79 10.76
N ARG A 133 -8.52 11.27 9.72
CA ARG A 133 -9.45 10.16 9.83
C ARG A 133 -8.81 8.86 10.31
N ILE A 134 -7.55 8.60 9.96
CA ILE A 134 -6.87 7.35 10.34
C ILE A 134 -6.20 7.39 11.71
N ARG A 135 -6.10 8.57 12.35
CA ARG A 135 -5.40 8.75 13.64
C ARG A 135 -5.90 7.82 14.75
N PRO A 136 -7.21 7.60 14.95
CA PRO A 136 -7.70 6.74 16.04
C PRO A 136 -7.19 5.30 15.97
N TYR A 137 -6.80 4.84 14.77
CA TYR A 137 -6.31 3.48 14.54
C TYR A 137 -4.79 3.33 14.71
N GLY A 138 -4.06 4.44 14.94
CA GLY A 138 -2.60 4.45 14.99
C GLY A 138 -1.94 4.04 13.66
N TRP A 139 -2.64 4.30 12.56
CA TRP A 139 -2.19 3.95 11.21
C TRP A 139 -1.18 4.98 10.67
N HIS A 140 -0.39 4.58 9.67
CA HIS A 140 0.49 5.48 8.93
C HIS A 140 -0.11 5.87 7.57
N ALA A 141 0.39 6.97 7.01
CA ALA A 141 0.01 7.42 5.67
C ALA A 141 1.18 7.22 4.70
N LEU A 142 0.97 6.34 3.73
CA LEU A 142 1.89 6.12 2.62
C LEU A 142 1.56 7.12 1.51
N VAL A 143 2.56 7.84 1.01
CA VAL A 143 2.45 8.89 0.00
C VAL A 143 3.13 8.43 -1.28
N HIS A 144 2.37 8.40 -2.38
CA HIS A 144 2.88 8.04 -3.70
C HIS A 144 2.46 9.07 -4.74
N GLY A 145 3.43 9.81 -5.29
CA GLY A 145 3.22 10.86 -6.28
C GLY A 145 4.53 11.26 -6.96
N MET A 146 4.47 12.30 -7.80
CA MET A 146 5.68 12.95 -8.31
C MET A 146 6.36 13.75 -7.19
N PRO A 147 7.68 14.02 -7.25
CA PRO A 147 8.42 14.71 -6.18
C PRO A 147 7.75 15.99 -5.66
N GLY A 148 7.25 16.85 -6.55
CA GLY A 148 6.54 18.07 -6.15
C GLY A 148 5.26 17.82 -5.34
N ASP A 149 4.46 16.83 -5.73
CA ASP A 149 3.24 16.46 -5.00
C ASP A 149 3.55 15.78 -3.66
N VAL A 150 4.64 15.02 -3.60
CA VAL A 150 5.13 14.42 -2.35
C VAL A 150 5.52 15.52 -1.35
N VAL A 151 6.30 16.52 -1.78
CA VAL A 151 6.67 17.66 -0.93
C VAL A 151 5.44 18.38 -0.41
N ARG A 152 4.49 18.71 -1.29
CA ARG A 152 3.24 19.39 -0.92
C ARG A 152 2.41 18.56 0.07
N ALA A 153 2.38 17.24 -0.08
CA ALA A 153 1.71 16.36 0.88
C ALA A 153 2.40 16.37 2.25
N VAL A 154 3.73 16.24 2.29
CA VAL A 154 4.51 16.29 3.54
C VAL A 154 4.31 17.63 4.25
N GLU A 155 4.33 18.75 3.53
CA GLU A 155 4.05 20.08 4.10
C GLU A 155 2.62 20.17 4.68
N ALA A 156 1.64 19.62 3.96
CA ALA A 156 0.23 19.67 4.35
C ALA A 156 -0.07 18.89 5.64
N VAL A 157 0.63 17.76 5.91
CA VAL A 157 0.26 16.85 7.01
C VAL A 157 1.40 16.43 7.94
N GLY A 158 2.66 16.78 7.64
CA GLY A 158 3.81 16.37 8.45
C GLY A 158 3.76 16.84 9.91
N HIS A 159 3.11 17.97 10.16
CA HIS A 159 2.89 18.52 11.50
C HIS A 159 1.82 17.78 12.31
N LEU A 160 1.05 16.88 11.70
CA LEU A 160 -0.01 16.15 12.40
C LEU A 160 0.56 15.01 13.27
N GLY A 161 1.84 14.64 13.14
CA GLY A 161 2.44 13.58 13.97
C GLY A 161 2.02 12.15 13.58
N THR A 162 1.30 11.98 12.46
CA THR A 162 1.08 10.67 11.84
C THR A 162 2.34 10.28 11.07
N SER A 163 2.80 9.04 11.22
CA SER A 163 3.96 8.55 10.45
C SER A 163 3.67 8.59 8.95
N LEU A 164 4.60 9.17 8.19
CA LEU A 164 4.54 9.21 6.74
C LEU A 164 5.55 8.21 6.14
N VAL A 165 5.11 7.48 5.12
CA VAL A 165 5.98 6.60 4.31
C VAL A 165 6.00 7.16 2.90
N ILE A 166 7.18 7.48 2.37
CA ILE A 166 7.31 8.01 1.01
C ILE A 166 7.69 6.86 0.07
N ASP A 167 6.81 6.54 -0.87
CA ASP A 167 7.00 5.41 -1.77
C ASP A 167 8.13 5.64 -2.78
N HIS A 168 8.79 4.54 -3.16
CA HIS A 168 9.65 4.43 -4.35
C HIS A 168 10.69 5.55 -4.48
N MET A 169 11.39 5.89 -3.40
CA MET A 169 12.39 6.96 -3.36
C MET A 169 11.83 8.30 -3.88
N ALA A 170 10.58 8.59 -3.54
CA ALA A 170 9.81 9.75 -3.99
C ALA A 170 9.69 9.89 -5.52
N ARG A 171 9.91 8.79 -6.27
CA ARG A 171 9.97 8.77 -7.74
C ARG A 171 10.94 9.81 -8.32
N VAL A 172 12.01 10.13 -7.60
CA VAL A 172 13.07 10.98 -8.12
C VAL A 172 13.65 10.33 -9.38
N ALA A 173 13.84 11.12 -10.43
CA ALA A 173 14.40 10.65 -11.68
C ALA A 173 15.93 10.55 -11.59
N ASP A 174 16.51 9.58 -12.30
CA ASP A 174 17.95 9.26 -12.30
C ASP A 174 18.87 10.32 -12.96
N SER A 175 18.39 11.55 -13.23
CA SER A 175 19.22 12.61 -13.79
C SER A 175 18.97 13.97 -13.14
N GLU A 176 20.05 14.73 -12.93
CA GLU A 176 20.00 16.10 -12.39
C GLU A 176 19.04 17.02 -13.18
N ALA A 177 18.91 16.80 -14.49
CA ALA A 177 18.03 17.59 -15.36
C ALA A 177 16.53 17.47 -15.02
N ALA A 178 16.14 16.41 -14.33
CA ALA A 178 14.75 16.17 -13.93
C ALA A 178 14.41 16.69 -12.52
N LEU A 179 15.42 17.05 -11.71
CA LEU A 179 15.25 17.68 -10.39
C LEU A 179 15.06 19.21 -10.48
N ALA A 180 15.38 19.81 -11.63
CA ALA A 180 15.34 21.25 -11.85
C ALA A 180 13.98 21.75 -12.42
N ARG A 181 12.92 20.92 -12.41
CA ARG A 181 11.60 21.27 -12.93
C ARG A 181 10.52 21.23 -11.86
#